data_AF-X0TJH6-F1
#
_entry.id   AF-X0TJH6-F1
#
_cell.length_a   1.000
_cell.length_b   1.000
_cell.length_c   1.000
_cell.angle_alpha   90.00
_cell.angle_beta   90.00
_cell.angle_gamma   90.00
#
_symmetry.space_group_name_H-M   'P 1'
#
loop_
_entity.id
_entity.type
_entity.pdbx_description
1 polymer ?
#
loop_
_entity_poly.entity_id
_entity_poly.type
_entity_poly.pdbx_seq_one_letter_code
_entity_poly.pdbx_strand_id
1 'polypeptide(L)'
;NKKLEELEEVTSKIRIYTSRMDEEKLKKWRERENRVLTLISELDNRFDTLLKGDCTICYSKIVSPVMEPSCQNIFCAKCLLKWLQQSDTCPMCRQQVDTQNLVYITAECEEHKVDTPPTKE
;
A
#
# COMPACT_ATOMS: atom_id res chain seq x y z
N ASN A 1 2.72 7.02 10.97
CA ASN A 1 2.85 7.49 9.56
C ASN A 1 2.73 9.00 9.62
N LYS A 2 3.77 9.73 9.22
CA LYS A 2 3.91 11.18 9.47
C LYS A 2 2.67 12.01 9.07
N LYS A 3 1.92 11.59 8.04
CA LYS A 3 0.71 12.29 7.59
C LYS A 3 -0.52 12.02 8.43
N LEU A 4 -0.62 10.82 9.03
CA LEU A 4 -1.68 10.49 9.99
C LEU A 4 -1.47 11.27 11.31
N GLU A 5 -0.22 11.40 11.76
CA GLU A 5 0.14 12.22 12.93
C GLU A 5 -0.14 13.71 12.68
N GLU A 6 0.19 14.22 11.49
CA GLU A 6 -0.14 15.60 11.08
C GLU A 6 -1.67 15.84 11.07
N LEU A 7 -2.45 14.87 10.59
CA LEU A 7 -3.90 14.96 10.57
C LEU A 7 -4.47 15.03 12.00
N GLU A 8 -3.98 14.21 12.91
CA GLU A 8 -4.41 14.21 14.32
C GLU A 8 -4.12 15.56 15.01
N GLU A 9 -2.95 16.15 14.76
CA GLU A 9 -2.61 17.49 15.25
C GLU A 9 -3.60 18.54 14.72
N VAL A 10 -3.86 18.51 13.41
CA VAL A 10 -4.77 19.45 12.75
C VAL A 10 -6.20 19.32 13.30
N THR A 11 -6.72 18.10 13.42
CA THR A 11 -8.05 17.84 13.99
C THR A 11 -8.15 18.33 15.43
N SER A 12 -7.10 18.12 16.24
CA SER A 12 -7.02 18.63 17.62
C SER A 12 -7.07 20.15 17.68
N LYS A 13 -6.33 20.85 16.79
CA LYS A 13 -6.36 22.32 16.70
C LYS A 13 -7.73 22.82 16.26
N ILE A 14 -8.35 22.20 15.26
CA ILE A 14 -9.70 22.52 14.80
C ILE A 14 -10.69 22.43 15.96
N ARG A 15 -10.65 21.35 16.74
CA ARG A 15 -11.52 21.17 17.93
C ARG A 15 -11.33 22.29 18.96
N ILE A 16 -10.08 22.66 19.25
CA ILE A 16 -9.76 23.76 20.19
C ILE A 16 -10.29 25.10 19.69
N TYR A 17 -10.01 25.46 18.43
CA TYR A 17 -10.43 26.77 17.89
C TYR A 17 -11.92 26.86 17.61
N THR A 18 -12.59 25.73 17.32
CA THR A 18 -14.06 25.65 17.27
C THR A 18 -14.67 26.02 18.62
N SER A 19 -14.11 25.48 19.72
CA SER A 19 -14.61 25.76 21.08
C SER A 19 -14.35 27.21 21.52
N ARG A 20 -13.31 27.85 20.97
CA ARG A 20 -12.93 29.24 21.26
C ARG A 20 -13.60 30.27 20.35
N MET A 21 -14.40 29.83 19.38
CA MET A 21 -15.06 30.68 18.36
C MET A 21 -14.07 31.57 17.57
N ASP A 22 -12.85 31.08 17.34
CA ASP A 22 -11.82 31.78 16.55
C ASP A 22 -11.91 31.33 15.08
N GLU A 23 -12.74 32.03 14.31
CA GLU A 23 -13.05 31.66 12.91
C GLU A 23 -11.84 31.80 11.98
N GLU A 24 -10.95 32.77 12.21
CA GLU A 24 -9.78 33.00 11.37
C GLU A 24 -8.80 31.83 11.48
N LYS A 25 -8.47 31.42 12.72
CA LYS A 25 -7.63 30.24 12.94
C LYS A 25 -8.34 28.97 12.49
N LEU A 26 -9.65 28.85 12.74
CA LEU A 26 -10.42 27.69 12.31
C LEU A 26 -10.35 27.50 10.79
N LYS A 27 -10.53 28.58 10.01
CA LYS A 27 -10.40 28.54 8.54
C LYS A 27 -9.00 28.07 8.13
N LYS A 28 -7.95 28.65 8.71
CA LYS A 28 -6.56 28.27 8.43
C LYS A 28 -6.28 26.79 8.70
N TRP A 29 -6.77 26.26 9.82
CA TRP A 29 -6.56 24.85 10.17
C TRP A 29 -7.41 23.91 9.32
N ARG A 30 -8.64 24.29 8.95
CA ARG A 30 -9.47 23.53 7.99
C ARG A 30 -8.85 23.47 6.60
N GLU A 31 -8.25 24.55 6.12
CA GLU A 31 -7.52 24.53 4.85
C GLU A 31 -6.32 23.57 4.93
N ARG A 32 -5.63 23.50 6.07
CA ARG A 32 -4.55 22.54 6.29
C ARG A 32 -5.06 21.11 6.33
N GLU A 33 -6.18 20.86 7.01
CA GLU A 33 -6.85 19.56 7.05
C GLU A 33 -7.17 19.08 5.63
N ASN A 34 -7.82 19.93 4.84
CA ASN A 34 -8.19 19.58 3.47
C ASN A 34 -6.98 19.23 2.60
N ARG A 35 -5.86 19.96 2.77
CA ARG A 35 -4.60 19.64 2.08
C ARG A 35 -4.06 18.26 2.48
N VAL A 36 -4.06 17.93 3.77
CA VAL A 36 -3.58 16.63 4.26
C VAL A 36 -4.50 15.50 3.78
N LEU A 37 -5.82 15.68 3.87
CA LEU A 37 -6.81 14.70 3.41
C LEU A 37 -6.72 14.43 1.91
N THR A 38 -6.52 15.48 1.11
CA THR A 38 -6.35 15.34 -0.35
C THR A 38 -5.13 14.48 -0.67
N LEU A 39 -3.99 14.75 -0.01
CA LEU A 39 -2.77 13.96 -0.21
C LEU A 39 -2.94 12.49 0.20
N ILE A 40 -3.63 12.21 1.30
CA ILE A 40 -3.93 10.84 1.73
C ILE A 40 -4.80 10.14 0.67
N SER A 41 -5.88 10.80 0.23
CA SER A 41 -6.78 10.26 -0.79
C SER A 41 -6.07 9.99 -2.13
N GLU A 42 -5.18 10.87 -2.56
CA GLU A 42 -4.39 10.65 -3.79
C GLU A 42 -3.47 9.43 -3.68
N LEU A 43 -2.85 9.22 -2.52
CA LEU A 43 -2.01 8.04 -2.29
C LEU A 43 -2.83 6.76 -2.25
N ASP A 44 -3.98 6.76 -1.57
CA ASP A 44 -4.89 5.61 -1.52
C ASP A 44 -5.36 5.24 -2.93
N ASN A 45 -5.77 6.22 -3.75
CA ASN A 45 -6.18 5.98 -5.13
C ASN A 45 -5.07 5.38 -6.01
N ARG A 46 -3.83 5.83 -5.83
CA ARG A 46 -2.68 5.25 -6.54
C ARG A 46 -2.45 3.81 -6.11
N PHE A 47 -2.52 3.53 -4.81
CA PHE A 47 -2.34 2.18 -4.28
C PHE A 47 -3.42 1.22 -4.78
N ASP A 48 -4.67 1.66 -4.77
CA ASP A 48 -5.81 0.92 -5.31
C ASP A 48 -5.63 0.56 -6.79
N THR A 49 -5.13 1.51 -7.58
CA THR A 49 -4.87 1.31 -9.01
C THR A 49 -3.80 0.24 -9.23
N LEU A 50 -2.75 0.22 -8.40
CA LEU A 50 -1.69 -0.78 -8.48
C LEU A 50 -2.19 -2.17 -8.10
N LEU A 51 -3.01 -2.29 -7.06
CA LEU A 51 -3.54 -3.58 -6.59
C LEU A 51 -4.62 -4.17 -7.49
N LYS A 52 -5.42 -3.32 -8.16
CA LYS A 52 -6.44 -3.74 -9.13
C LYS A 52 -5.86 -4.14 -10.49
N GLY A 53 -4.55 -4.00 -10.68
CA GLY A 53 -3.86 -4.41 -11.90
C GLY A 53 -3.83 -5.93 -12.11
N ASP A 54 -3.43 -6.32 -13.32
CA ASP A 54 -3.19 -7.72 -13.67
C ASP A 54 -1.73 -8.11 -13.38
N CYS A 55 -1.54 -9.33 -12.89
CA CYS A 55 -0.22 -9.90 -12.69
C CYS A 55 0.42 -10.22 -14.04
N THR A 56 1.64 -9.75 -14.28
CA THR A 56 2.33 -9.94 -15.57
C THR A 56 2.88 -11.34 -15.81
N ILE A 57 2.81 -12.22 -14.81
CA ILE A 57 3.22 -13.63 -14.91
C ILE A 57 2.06 -14.52 -15.34
N CYS A 58 0.86 -14.32 -14.75
CA CYS A 58 -0.32 -15.13 -15.05
C CYS A 58 -1.39 -14.41 -15.89
N TYR A 59 -1.18 -13.12 -16.20
CA TYR A 59 -2.09 -12.27 -16.98
C TYR A 59 -3.53 -12.24 -16.44
N SER A 60 -3.67 -12.36 -15.12
CA SER A 60 -4.94 -12.35 -14.40
C SER A 60 -4.85 -11.39 -13.22
N LYS A 61 -5.99 -11.02 -12.63
CA LYS A 61 -6.04 -10.17 -11.42
C LYS A 61 -5.08 -10.67 -10.35
N ILE A 62 -4.40 -9.72 -9.70
CA ILE A 62 -3.45 -10.05 -8.64
C ILE A 62 -4.19 -10.68 -7.45
N VAL A 63 -3.77 -11.88 -7.05
CA VAL A 63 -4.26 -12.60 -5.88
C VAL A 63 -3.13 -12.78 -4.88
N SER A 64 -3.38 -12.45 -3.61
CA SER A 64 -2.35 -12.40 -2.57
C SER A 64 -1.14 -11.56 -3.02
N PRO A 65 -1.33 -10.23 -3.18
CA PRO A 65 -0.30 -9.35 -3.73
C PRO A 65 1.00 -9.40 -2.93
N VAL A 66 2.10 -9.57 -3.64
CA VAL A 66 3.46 -9.44 -3.12
C VAL A 66 4.19 -8.37 -3.92
N MET A 67 4.87 -7.47 -3.23
CA MET A 67 5.66 -6.38 -3.81
C MET A 67 7.14 -6.64 -3.57
N GLU A 68 7.94 -6.50 -4.63
CA GLU A 68 9.40 -6.42 -4.50
C GLU A 68 9.82 -4.98 -4.16
N PRO A 69 10.41 -4.69 -2.99
CA PRO A 69 10.64 -3.31 -2.53
C PRO A 69 11.58 -2.51 -3.42
N SER A 70 12.57 -3.17 -4.02
CA SER A 70 13.62 -2.52 -4.81
C SER A 70 13.10 -1.88 -6.09
N CYS A 71 12.04 -2.45 -6.66
CA CYS A 71 11.45 -1.99 -7.92
C CYS A 71 9.95 -1.70 -7.84
N GLN A 72 9.31 -1.98 -6.70
CA GLN A 72 7.89 -1.76 -6.41
C GLN A 72 6.92 -2.48 -7.36
N ASN A 73 7.40 -3.49 -8.09
CA ASN A 73 6.55 -4.31 -8.95
C ASN A 73 5.74 -5.30 -8.09
N ILE A 74 4.45 -5.43 -8.42
CA ILE A 74 3.50 -6.27 -7.67
C ILE A 74 3.10 -7.47 -8.52
N PHE A 75 3.06 -8.63 -7.90
CA PHE A 75 2.66 -9.90 -8.53
C PHE A 75 1.76 -10.69 -7.57
N CYS A 76 1.17 -11.78 -8.06
CA CYS A 76 0.61 -12.78 -7.15
C CYS A 76 1.76 -13.46 -6.39
N ALA A 77 1.58 -13.70 -5.08
CA ALA A 77 2.57 -14.41 -4.26
C ALA A 77 3.02 -15.73 -4.88
N LYS A 78 2.06 -16.57 -5.31
CA LYS A 78 2.34 -17.87 -5.95
C LYS A 78 3.15 -17.72 -7.25
N CYS A 79 2.86 -16.68 -8.04
CA CYS A 79 3.52 -16.46 -9.32
C CYS A 79 4.98 -16.02 -9.13
N LEU A 80 5.23 -15.06 -8.24
CA LEU A 80 6.59 -14.61 -7.95
C LEU A 80 7.42 -15.73 -7.31
N LEU A 81 6.88 -16.45 -6.33
CA LEU A 81 7.59 -17.56 -5.69
C LEU A 81 7.98 -18.67 -6.69
N LYS A 82 7.08 -19.01 -7.63
CA LYS A 82 7.39 -19.99 -8.69
C LYS A 82 8.49 -19.50 -9.63
N TRP A 83 8.51 -18.20 -9.94
CA TRP A 83 9.58 -17.60 -10.73
C TRP A 83 10.94 -17.66 -10.01
N LEU A 84 10.95 -17.32 -8.72
CA LEU A 84 12.15 -17.30 -7.88
C LEU A 84 12.79 -18.67 -7.66
N GLN A 85 12.08 -19.77 -7.95
CA GLN A 85 12.67 -21.12 -7.99
C GLN A 85 13.64 -21.32 -9.17
N GLN A 86 13.51 -20.53 -10.24
CA GLN A 86 14.30 -20.68 -11.47
C GLN A 86 15.22 -19.48 -11.72
N SER A 87 14.84 -18.27 -11.29
CA SER A 87 15.64 -17.06 -11.43
C SER A 87 15.46 -16.15 -10.22
N ASP A 88 16.56 -15.67 -9.66
CA ASP A 88 16.60 -14.73 -8.54
C ASP A 88 16.38 -13.27 -8.96
N THR A 89 15.70 -13.02 -10.09
CA THR A 89 15.49 -11.67 -10.64
C THR A 89 14.01 -11.32 -10.78
N CYS A 90 13.69 -10.03 -10.78
CA CYS A 90 12.34 -9.54 -10.97
C CYS A 90 11.90 -9.76 -12.43
N PRO A 91 10.72 -10.36 -12.69
CA PRO A 91 10.21 -10.59 -14.06
C PRO A 91 10.05 -9.32 -14.90
N MET A 92 9.86 -8.17 -14.26
CA MET A 92 9.60 -6.89 -14.91
C MET A 92 10.87 -6.08 -15.20
N CYS A 93 11.75 -5.92 -14.19
CA CYS A 93 12.93 -5.05 -14.30
C CYS A 93 14.26 -5.81 -14.31
N ARG A 94 14.25 -7.14 -14.14
CA ARG A 94 15.45 -8.02 -14.09
C ARG A 94 16.44 -7.70 -12.97
N GLN A 95 16.08 -6.84 -12.01
CA GLN A 95 16.88 -6.61 -10.81
C GLN A 95 16.84 -7.84 -9.90
N GLN A 96 17.93 -8.08 -9.17
CA GLN A 96 18.00 -9.18 -8.21
C GLN A 96 16.96 -9.00 -7.11
N VAL A 97 16.28 -10.08 -6.76
CA VAL A 97 15.21 -10.11 -5.76
C VAL A 97 15.75 -10.70 -4.46
N ASP A 98 15.59 -9.95 -3.37
CA ASP A 98 15.89 -10.46 -2.05
C ASP A 98 14.64 -11.14 -1.46
N THR A 99 14.64 -12.48 -1.52
CA THR A 99 13.54 -13.32 -0.99
C THR A 99 13.23 -13.08 0.49
N GLN A 100 14.17 -12.57 1.28
CA GLN A 100 13.97 -12.29 2.71
C GLN A 100 13.23 -10.97 2.95
N ASN A 101 13.21 -10.08 1.97
CA ASN A 101 12.69 -8.72 2.09
C ASN A 101 11.42 -8.47 1.27
N LEU A 102 10.75 -9.53 0.79
CA LEU A 102 9.47 -9.40 0.08
C LEU A 102 8.37 -8.84 0.99
N VAL A 103 7.58 -7.90 0.46
CA VAL A 103 6.47 -7.28 1.19
C VAL A 103 5.15 -7.91 0.75
N TYR A 104 4.52 -8.64 1.65
CA TYR A 104 3.19 -9.20 1.44
C TYR A 104 2.12 -8.18 1.80
N ILE A 105 1.24 -7.89 0.85
CA ILE A 105 0.16 -6.91 1.03
C ILE A 105 -1.10 -7.68 1.44
N THR A 106 -1.58 -7.41 2.65
CA THR A 106 -2.88 -7.90 3.12
C THR A 106 -3.99 -7.07 2.48
N ALA A 107 -4.31 -7.38 1.23
CA ALA A 107 -5.54 -6.92 0.61
C ALA A 107 -6.65 -7.91 0.99
N GLU A 108 -7.83 -7.40 1.32
CA GLU A 108 -9.06 -8.19 1.46
C GLU A 108 -9.48 -8.69 0.07
N CYS A 109 -8.71 -9.64 -0.46
CA CYS A 109 -9.08 -10.39 -1.65
C CYS A 109 -10.01 -11.52 -1.19
N GLU A 110 -11.23 -11.55 -1.72
CA GLU A 110 -12.19 -12.64 -1.45
C GLU A 110 -11.50 -14.00 -1.52
N GLU A 111 -11.67 -14.76 -0.43
CA GLU A 111 -10.95 -15.99 -0.11
C GLU A 111 -10.94 -16.98 -1.27
N HIS A 112 -9.79 -17.10 -1.94
CA HIS A 112 -9.49 -18.28 -2.75
C HIS A 112 -8.51 -19.13 -1.96
N LYS A 113 -9.00 -20.29 -1.49
CA LYS A 113 -8.30 -21.30 -0.69
C LYS A 113 -6.81 -21.37 -1.06
N VAL A 114 -5.96 -20.83 -0.19
CA VAL A 114 -4.51 -20.97 -0.31
C VAL A 114 -4.13 -22.25 0.42
N ASP A 115 -3.91 -23.33 -0.34
CA ASP A 115 -3.17 -24.49 0.15
C ASP A 115 -1.79 -24.00 0.63
N THR A 116 -1.60 -24.02 1.94
CA THR A 116 -0.30 -23.79 2.58
C THR A 116 0.67 -24.89 2.19
N PRO A 117 1.85 -24.59 1.61
CA PRO A 117 2.90 -25.58 1.45
C PRO A 117 3.42 -26.02 2.83
N PRO A 118 3.74 -27.30 3.02
CA PRO A 118 4.23 -27.79 4.31
C PRO A 118 5.60 -27.18 4.61
N THR A 119 5.71 -26.53 5.77
CA THR A 119 6.97 -26.23 6.45
C THR A 119 7.71 -27.55 6.68
N LYS A 120 8.91 -27.67 6.13
CA LYS A 120 9.79 -28.81 6.39
C LYS A 120 10.48 -28.60 7.73
N GLU A 121 10.26 -29.54 8.64
CA GLU A 121 11.04 -29.80 9.86
C GLU A 121 12.44 -30.33 9.52
#